data_AF-A0A7S0CCH7-F1
#
_entry.id   AF-A0A7S0CCH7-F1
#
_cell.length_a   1.000
_cell.length_b   1.000
_cell.length_c   1.000
_cell.angle_alpha   90.00
_cell.angle_beta   90.00
_cell.angle_gamma   90.00
#
_symmetry.space_group_name_H-M   'P 1'
#
loop_
_entity.id
_entity.type
_entity.pdbx_description
1 polymer ?
#
loop_
_entity_poly.entity_id
_entity_poly.type
_entity_poly.pdbx_seq_one_letter_code
_entity_poly.pdbx_strand_id
1 'polypeptide(L)'
;ETMIEMENIILAALKWRMNPPTPAMFIGELIKFLPANLGMNVRSCICERAIFFSELAVFDYTLVLHRPSSIALASILNALDGVNSNEFSSWARSNFLGDIAYLTEFGCIEEVESTRGKLWESYYDSEQFKTTDKAQLPMEGEIPSTLSNSKVQGPYQSCGE
;
A
#
# COMPACT_ATOMS: atom_id res chain seq x y z
N GLU A 1 -9.86 29.43 -24.76
CA GLU A 1 -11.28 29.53 -24.39
C GLU A 1 -11.82 28.21 -23.86
N THR A 2 -11.69 27.10 -24.61
CA THR A 2 -12.20 25.76 -24.24
C THR A 2 -11.73 25.19 -22.88
N MET A 3 -10.50 25.47 -22.44
CA MET A 3 -9.99 24.96 -21.15
C MET A 3 -10.77 25.53 -19.95
N ILE A 4 -11.09 26.82 -20.00
CA ILE A 4 -11.80 27.53 -18.92
C ILE A 4 -13.26 27.06 -18.85
N GLU A 5 -13.85 26.76 -20.01
CA GLU A 5 -15.19 26.15 -20.07
C GLU A 5 -15.20 24.75 -19.44
N MET A 6 -14.23 23.90 -19.80
CA MET A 6 -14.10 22.56 -19.18
C MET A 6 -13.84 22.65 -17.68
N GLU A 7 -13.00 23.58 -17.23
CA GLU A 7 -12.75 23.82 -15.81
C GLU A 7 -14.05 24.16 -15.07
N ASN A 8 -14.81 25.14 -15.56
CA ASN A 8 -16.07 25.55 -14.95
C ASN A 8 -17.09 24.41 -14.90
N ILE A 9 -17.16 23.57 -15.95
CA ILE A 9 -18.04 22.39 -15.99
C ILE A 9 -17.63 21.38 -14.91
N ILE A 10 -16.33 21.06 -14.80
CA ILE A 10 -15.82 20.10 -13.80
C ILE A 10 -16.03 20.62 -12.38
N LEU A 11 -15.68 21.88 -12.10
CA LEU A 11 -15.86 22.50 -10.79
C LEU A 11 -17.33 22.55 -10.36
N ALA A 12 -18.22 22.89 -11.29
CA ALA A 12 -19.66 22.88 -11.05
C ALA A 12 -20.18 21.46 -10.76
N ALA A 13 -19.76 20.46 -11.55
CA ALA A 13 -20.14 19.06 -11.37
C ALA A 13 -19.68 18.50 -10.01
N LEU A 14 -18.46 18.83 -9.60
CA LEU A 14 -17.89 18.44 -8.29
C LEU A 14 -18.43 19.29 -7.13
N LYS A 15 -19.27 20.30 -7.38
CA LYS A 15 -19.78 21.24 -6.38
C LYS A 15 -18.66 21.87 -5.56
N TRP A 16 -17.55 22.21 -6.21
CA TRP A 16 -16.34 22.76 -5.59
C TRP A 16 -15.69 21.87 -4.51
N ARG A 17 -16.03 20.58 -4.44
CA ARG A 17 -15.42 19.61 -3.50
C ARG A 17 -14.08 19.10 -4.02
N MET A 18 -13.11 20.00 -4.13
CA MET A 18 -11.79 19.74 -4.72
C MET A 18 -10.76 19.13 -3.76
N ASN A 19 -11.08 19.03 -2.47
CA ASN A 19 -10.16 18.51 -1.46
C ASN A 19 -10.72 17.27 -0.73
N PRO A 20 -10.99 16.15 -1.45
CA PRO A 20 -11.31 14.90 -0.80
C PRO A 20 -10.08 14.34 -0.08
N PRO A 21 -10.24 13.64 1.05
CA PRO A 21 -9.13 12.98 1.71
C PRO A 21 -8.54 11.88 0.82
N THR A 22 -7.23 11.89 0.59
CA THR A 22 -6.54 10.92 -0.27
C THR A 22 -5.84 9.84 0.56
N PRO A 23 -5.66 8.61 0.02
CA PRO A 23 -4.90 7.57 0.72
C PRO A 23 -3.48 8.00 1.07
N ALA A 24 -2.81 8.76 0.20
CA ALA A 24 -1.46 9.28 0.43
C ALA A 24 -1.37 10.15 1.71
N MET A 25 -2.40 10.96 2.01
CA MET A 25 -2.43 11.71 3.26
C MET A 25 -2.50 10.80 4.49
N PHE A 26 -3.33 9.76 4.44
CA PHE A 26 -3.41 8.77 5.52
C PHE A 26 -2.12 7.97 5.67
N ILE A 27 -1.43 7.65 4.57
CA ILE A 27 -0.12 6.97 4.63
C ILE A 27 0.87 7.80 5.44
N GLY A 28 0.96 9.11 5.17
CA GLY A 28 1.83 10.03 5.90
C GLY A 28 1.56 10.08 7.40
N GLU A 29 0.29 9.96 7.81
CA GLU A 29 -0.08 9.91 9.23
C GLU A 29 0.17 8.54 9.84
N LEU A 30 -0.19 7.45 9.15
CA LEU A 30 -0.08 6.09 9.69
C LEU A 30 1.36 5.61 9.84
N ILE A 31 2.26 6.08 8.97
CA ILE A 31 3.69 5.78 9.07
C ILE A 31 4.30 6.31 10.37
N LYS A 32 3.71 7.34 11.00
CA LYS A 32 4.20 7.85 12.29
C LYS A 32 4.07 6.83 13.42
N PHE A 33 3.20 5.82 13.28
CA PHE A 33 3.08 4.70 14.23
C PHE A 33 4.17 3.63 14.05
N LEU A 34 4.95 3.67 12.94
CA LEU A 34 6.11 2.79 12.83
C LEU A 34 7.12 3.08 13.94
N PRO A 35 7.79 2.06 14.46
CA PRO A 35 8.62 2.22 15.65
C PRO A 35 9.82 3.14 15.37
N ALA A 36 10.20 3.94 16.37
CA ALA A 36 11.21 4.99 16.22
C ALA A 36 12.63 4.45 15.97
N ASN A 37 12.89 3.19 16.33
CA ASN A 37 14.17 2.51 16.10
C ASN A 37 14.32 1.97 14.66
N LEU A 38 13.29 2.09 13.81
CA LEU A 38 13.36 1.71 12.41
C LEU A 38 14.27 2.69 11.66
N GLY A 39 15.24 2.15 10.91
CA GLY A 39 16.16 2.96 10.09
C GLY A 39 15.41 3.89 9.14
N MET A 40 15.92 5.11 8.96
CA MET A 40 15.26 6.13 8.13
C MET A 40 15.06 5.67 6.68
N ASN A 41 16.03 4.93 6.12
CA ASN A 41 15.96 4.38 4.77
C ASN A 41 14.81 3.37 4.64
N VAL A 42 14.66 2.48 5.62
CA VAL A 42 13.58 1.47 5.65
C VAL A 42 12.21 2.16 5.76
N ARG A 43 12.10 3.19 6.61
CA ARG A 43 10.89 4.00 6.73
C ARG A 43 10.52 4.70 5.42
N SER A 44 11.50 5.30 4.73
CA SER A 44 11.27 5.95 3.42
C SER A 44 10.81 4.93 2.38
N CYS A 45 11.46 3.77 2.32
CA CYS A 45 11.09 2.70 1.40
C CYS A 45 9.67 2.19 1.64
N ILE A 46 9.27 1.99 2.90
CA ILE A 46 7.88 1.63 3.24
C ILE A 46 6.91 2.71 2.76
N CYS A 47 7.26 4.00 2.95
CA CYS A 47 6.45 5.13 2.53
C CYS A 47 6.26 5.17 1.01
N GLU A 48 7.36 5.15 0.26
CA GLU A 48 7.36 5.17 -1.20
C GLU A 48 6.58 3.99 -1.77
N ARG A 49 6.79 2.79 -1.22
CA ARG A 49 6.09 1.59 -1.66
C ARG A 49 4.60 1.62 -1.31
N ALA A 50 4.23 2.15 -0.15
CA ALA A 50 2.83 2.33 0.21
C ALA A 50 2.14 3.36 -0.70
N ILE A 51 2.82 4.46 -1.05
CA ILE A 51 2.30 5.45 -2.00
C ILE A 51 2.07 4.79 -3.36
N PHE A 52 3.04 4.03 -3.85
CA PHE A 52 2.90 3.28 -5.11
C PHE A 52 1.69 2.32 -5.10
N PHE A 53 1.50 1.54 -4.03
CA PHE A 53 0.30 0.70 -3.90
C PHE A 53 -1.00 1.53 -3.87
N SER A 54 -0.97 2.72 -3.27
CA SER A 54 -2.14 3.62 -3.29
C SER A 54 -2.44 4.21 -4.67
N GLU A 55 -1.42 4.39 -5.51
CA GLU A 55 -1.58 4.79 -6.91
C GLU A 55 -2.16 3.66 -7.74
N LEU A 56 -1.76 2.41 -7.47
CA LEU A 56 -2.37 1.24 -8.09
C LEU A 56 -3.89 1.17 -7.82
N ALA A 57 -4.33 1.63 -6.64
CA ALA A 57 -5.75 1.67 -6.30
C ALA A 57 -6.59 2.51 -7.27
N VAL A 58 -6.00 3.52 -7.91
CA VAL A 58 -6.69 4.41 -8.85
C VAL A 58 -7.09 3.69 -10.14
N PHE A 59 -6.39 2.61 -10.51
CA PHE A 59 -6.67 1.84 -11.71
C PHE A 59 -7.79 0.80 -11.51
N ASP A 60 -8.17 0.51 -10.27
CA ASP A 60 -9.25 -0.42 -9.95
C ASP A 60 -10.51 0.34 -9.50
N TYR A 61 -11.52 0.36 -10.36
CA TYR A 61 -12.80 1.01 -10.08
C TYR A 61 -13.49 0.46 -8.82
N THR A 62 -13.25 -0.81 -8.46
CA THR A 62 -13.89 -1.41 -7.28
C THR A 62 -13.36 -0.84 -5.97
N LEU A 63 -12.15 -0.26 -5.97
CA LEU A 63 -11.54 0.36 -4.79
C LEU A 63 -12.02 1.80 -4.57
N VAL A 64 -12.71 2.42 -5.54
CA VAL A 64 -13.31 3.76 -5.39
C VAL A 64 -14.36 3.80 -4.27
N LEU A 65 -15.01 2.66 -3.99
CA LEU A 65 -16.02 2.54 -2.93
C LEU A 65 -15.40 2.36 -1.53
N HIS A 66 -14.11 2.05 -1.45
CA HIS A 66 -13.44 1.81 -0.18
C HIS A 66 -13.01 3.14 0.45
N ARG A 67 -12.88 3.16 1.79
CA ARG A 67 -12.40 4.34 2.49
C ARG A 67 -10.93 4.59 2.16
N PRO A 68 -10.52 5.85 1.91
CA PRO A 68 -9.13 6.18 1.64
C PRO A 68 -8.16 5.73 2.76
N SER A 69 -8.62 5.72 4.01
CA SER A 69 -7.85 5.19 5.15
C SER A 69 -7.63 3.68 5.09
N SER A 70 -8.62 2.92 4.62
CA SER A 70 -8.51 1.47 4.43
C SER A 70 -7.54 1.14 3.31
N ILE A 71 -7.59 1.89 2.20
CA ILE A 71 -6.64 1.78 1.10
C ILE A 71 -5.22 2.09 1.60
N ALA A 72 -5.06 3.18 2.35
CA ALA A 72 -3.77 3.55 2.93
C ALA A 72 -3.18 2.46 3.84
N LEU A 73 -4.00 1.90 4.74
CA LEU A 73 -3.55 0.81 5.61
C LEU A 73 -3.19 -0.43 4.79
N ALA A 74 -4.03 -0.86 3.87
CA ALA A 74 -3.77 -2.01 3.00
C ALA A 74 -2.46 -1.84 2.20
N SER A 75 -2.23 -0.63 1.67
CA SER A 75 -0.98 -0.27 0.98
C SER A 75 0.24 -0.35 1.88
N ILE A 76 0.14 0.12 3.13
CA ILE A 76 1.23 -0.01 4.12
C ILE A 76 1.46 -1.48 4.44
N LEU A 77 0.43 -2.29 4.65
CA LEU A 77 0.58 -3.72 4.94
C LEU A 77 1.29 -4.46 3.80
N ASN A 78 0.89 -4.20 2.54
CA ASN A 78 1.57 -4.75 1.36
C ASN A 78 3.01 -4.26 1.24
N ALA A 79 3.28 -2.99 1.55
CA ALA A 79 4.64 -2.45 1.59
C ALA A 79 5.49 -3.13 2.66
N LEU A 80 4.89 -3.41 3.83
CA LEU A 80 5.54 -4.11 4.92
C LEU A 80 5.89 -5.55 4.54
N ASP A 81 5.07 -6.28 3.78
CA ASP A 81 5.36 -7.70 3.43
C ASP A 81 6.69 -7.93 2.70
N GLY A 82 7.26 -6.89 2.07
CA GLY A 82 8.58 -6.98 1.43
C GLY A 82 9.76 -6.58 2.33
N VAL A 83 9.50 -6.13 3.57
CA VAL A 83 10.56 -5.70 4.50
C VAL A 83 11.14 -6.92 5.22
N ASN A 84 12.47 -7.04 5.20
CA ASN A 84 13.19 -8.13 5.85
C ASN A 84 12.93 -8.18 7.35
N SER A 85 12.83 -9.39 7.91
CA SER A 85 12.58 -9.60 9.35
C SER A 85 13.72 -9.08 10.25
N ASN A 86 14.92 -8.91 9.69
CA ASN A 86 16.07 -8.32 10.39
C ASN A 86 15.92 -6.81 10.56
N GLU A 87 15.31 -6.13 9.59
CA GLU A 87 15.10 -4.68 9.60
C GLU A 87 13.82 -4.31 10.36
N PHE A 88 12.78 -5.16 10.25
CA PHE A 88 11.52 -4.98 10.97
C PHE A 88 11.03 -6.29 11.56
N SER A 89 11.27 -6.47 12.86
CA SER A 89 10.97 -7.71 13.58
C SER A 89 9.47 -8.02 13.62
N SER A 90 9.13 -9.31 13.71
CA SER A 90 7.73 -9.76 13.79
C SER A 90 7.00 -9.21 15.02
N TRP A 91 7.72 -9.00 16.12
CA TRP A 91 7.16 -8.38 17.32
C TRP A 91 6.84 -6.91 17.09
N ALA A 92 7.77 -6.14 16.49
CA ALA A 92 7.55 -4.74 16.19
C ALA A 92 6.41 -4.54 15.17
N ARG A 93 6.28 -5.44 14.19
CA ARG A 93 5.13 -5.53 13.28
C ARG A 93 3.82 -5.75 14.03
N SER A 94 3.80 -6.70 14.96
CA SER A 94 2.59 -7.03 15.74
C SER A 94 2.18 -5.86 16.63
N ASN A 95 3.13 -5.17 17.25
CA ASN A 95 2.85 -3.97 18.04
C ASN A 95 2.32 -2.83 17.17
N PHE A 96 2.93 -2.57 16.01
CA PHE A 96 2.43 -1.57 15.07
C PHE A 96 0.96 -1.84 14.67
N LEU A 97 0.61 -3.10 14.38
CA LEU A 97 -0.77 -3.48 14.08
C LEU A 97 -1.69 -3.30 15.28
N GLY A 98 -1.21 -3.65 16.48
CA GLY A 98 -1.94 -3.43 17.74
C GLY A 98 -2.21 -1.96 18.02
N ASP A 99 -1.19 -1.11 17.85
CA ASP A 99 -1.27 0.34 18.06
C ASP A 99 -2.24 0.98 17.07
N ILE A 100 -2.19 0.60 15.79
CA ILE A 100 -3.16 1.07 14.80
C ILE A 100 -4.57 0.61 15.16
N ALA A 101 -4.77 -0.68 15.47
CA ALA A 101 -6.09 -1.20 15.80
C ALA A 101 -6.68 -0.52 17.05
N TYR A 102 -5.84 -0.25 18.05
CA TYR A 102 -6.23 0.40 19.29
C TYR A 102 -6.51 1.90 19.12
N LEU A 103 -5.66 2.62 18.38
CA LEU A 103 -5.73 4.08 18.29
C LEU A 103 -6.68 4.60 17.23
N THR A 104 -6.99 3.79 16.22
CA THR A 104 -7.69 4.29 15.03
C THR A 104 -9.11 3.77 14.85
N GLU A 105 -9.56 2.84 15.70
CA GLU A 105 -10.88 2.18 15.61
C GLU A 105 -11.17 1.49 14.25
N PHE A 106 -10.23 1.48 13.29
CA PHE A 106 -10.40 0.88 11.96
C PHE A 106 -9.57 -0.40 11.71
N GLY A 107 -9.12 -1.07 12.78
CA GLY A 107 -8.31 -2.28 12.70
C GLY A 107 -8.95 -3.44 11.92
N CYS A 108 -8.13 -4.12 11.10
CA CYS A 108 -8.39 -5.39 10.38
C CYS A 108 -9.83 -5.61 9.89
N ILE A 109 -10.38 -4.60 9.21
CA ILE A 109 -11.70 -4.67 8.58
C ILE A 109 -11.59 -5.54 7.33
N GLU A 110 -12.62 -6.34 7.02
CA GLU A 110 -12.75 -7.10 5.76
C GLU A 110 -12.40 -6.27 4.52
N GLU A 111 -12.75 -4.98 4.55
CA GLU A 111 -12.41 -3.97 3.54
C GLU A 111 -10.89 -3.83 3.31
N VAL A 112 -10.07 -3.84 4.37
CA VAL A 112 -8.60 -3.74 4.30
C VAL A 112 -8.01 -4.97 3.65
N GLU A 113 -8.42 -6.18 4.08
CA GLU A 113 -7.90 -7.43 3.50
C GLU A 113 -8.35 -7.61 2.04
N SER A 114 -9.59 -7.25 1.71
CA SER A 114 -10.07 -7.24 0.33
C SER A 114 -9.27 -6.26 -0.54
N THR A 115 -9.00 -5.06 -0.02
CA THR A 115 -8.16 -4.08 -0.72
C THR A 115 -6.74 -4.60 -0.93
N ARG A 116 -6.17 -5.20 0.11
CA ARG A 116 -4.82 -5.73 0.11
C ARG A 116 -4.63 -6.78 -1.00
N GLY A 117 -5.58 -7.71 -1.13
CA GLY A 117 -5.58 -8.72 -2.19
C GLY A 117 -5.63 -8.12 -3.61
N LYS A 118 -6.55 -7.17 -3.84
CA LYS A 118 -6.69 -6.50 -5.15
C LYS A 118 -5.47 -5.67 -5.54
N LEU A 119 -4.88 -4.97 -4.58
CA LEU A 119 -3.64 -4.21 -4.80
C LEU A 119 -2.47 -5.13 -5.12
N TRP A 120 -2.42 -6.32 -4.51
CA TRP A 120 -1.41 -7.32 -4.80
C TRP A 120 -1.58 -7.91 -6.21
N GLU A 121 -2.81 -8.20 -6.62
CA GLU A 121 -3.13 -8.64 -7.98
C GLU A 121 -2.73 -7.58 -9.02
N SER A 122 -3.16 -6.32 -8.82
CA SER A 122 -2.77 -5.19 -9.67
C SER A 122 -1.25 -5.01 -9.75
N TYR A 123 -0.54 -5.24 -8.65
CA TYR A 123 0.91 -5.16 -8.60
C TYR A 123 1.57 -6.29 -9.38
N TYR A 124 1.08 -7.52 -9.26
CA TYR A 124 1.60 -8.68 -9.97
C TYR A 124 1.56 -8.48 -11.50
N ASP A 125 0.51 -7.81 -12.00
CA ASP A 125 0.36 -7.51 -13.42
C ASP A 125 1.22 -6.33 -13.90
N SER A 126 1.72 -5.51 -12.98
CA SER A 126 2.49 -4.30 -13.28
C SER A 126 3.86 -4.60 -13.90
N GLU A 127 4.34 -3.69 -14.76
CA GLU A 127 5.69 -3.76 -15.34
C GLU A 127 6.78 -3.65 -14.27
N GLN A 128 6.49 -2.97 -13.15
CA GLN A 128 7.38 -2.87 -11.99
C GLN A 128 7.76 -4.27 -11.48
N PHE A 129 6.78 -5.16 -11.32
CA PHE A 129 7.00 -6.54 -10.88
C PHE A 129 7.82 -7.34 -11.90
N LYS A 130 7.53 -7.17 -13.20
CA LYS A 130 8.20 -7.90 -14.27
C LYS A 130 9.68 -7.52 -14.46
N THR A 131 10.02 -6.26 -14.20
CA THR A 131 11.36 -5.71 -14.44
C THR A 131 12.28 -5.74 -13.22
N THR A 132 11.74 -5.52 -12.03
CA THR A 132 12.54 -5.36 -10.80
C THR A 132 12.54 -6.62 -9.94
N ASP A 133 11.39 -7.28 -9.82
CA ASP A 133 11.14 -8.31 -8.80
C ASP A 133 11.19 -9.74 -9.35
N LYS A 134 10.71 -9.98 -10.58
CA LYS A 134 10.82 -11.30 -11.25
C LYS A 134 12.26 -11.77 -11.44
N ALA A 135 13.21 -10.86 -11.61
CA ALA A 135 14.63 -11.19 -11.81
C ALA A 135 15.28 -11.83 -10.56
N GLN A 136 14.62 -11.76 -9.40
CA GLN A 136 15.12 -12.25 -8.11
C GLN A 136 14.39 -13.51 -7.62
N LEU A 137 13.35 -13.97 -8.34
CA LEU A 137 12.65 -15.23 -8.05
C LEU A 137 13.40 -16.39 -8.73
N PRO A 138 13.63 -17.52 -8.04
CA PRO A 138 14.19 -18.71 -8.68
C PRO A 138 13.24 -19.21 -9.77
N MET A 139 13.83 -19.60 -10.92
CA MET A 139 13.21 -19.98 -12.19
C MET A 139 11.92 -20.81 -12.05
N GLU A 140 10.95 -20.47 -12.91
CA GLU A 140 9.57 -20.95 -13.02
C GLU A 140 9.34 -22.45 -12.78
N GLY A 141 8.30 -22.74 -12.00
CA GLY A 141 7.67 -24.06 -11.92
C GLY A 141 6.79 -24.21 -10.69
N GLU A 142 5.54 -23.77 -10.80
CA GLU A 142 4.34 -24.08 -9.97
C GLU A 142 3.54 -22.82 -9.67
N ILE A 143 2.36 -22.70 -10.27
CA ILE A 143 1.32 -21.77 -9.80
C ILE A 143 0.77 -22.39 -8.51
N PRO A 144 0.95 -21.80 -7.32
CA PRO A 144 0.44 -22.42 -6.09
C PRO A 144 -1.06 -22.15 -6.01
N SER A 145 -1.83 -23.20 -6.27
CA SER A 145 -3.26 -23.27 -5.99
C SER A 145 -3.51 -23.36 -4.47
N THR A 146 -3.10 -22.37 -3.68
CA THR A 146 -3.47 -22.26 -2.27
C THR A 146 -3.28 -20.81 -1.78
N LEU A 147 -4.41 -20.13 -1.58
CA LEU A 147 -4.56 -19.12 -0.54
C LEU A 147 -4.23 -19.79 0.81
N SER A 148 -2.96 -19.80 1.21
CA SER A 148 -2.58 -20.07 2.59
C SER A 148 -1.20 -19.48 2.87
N ASN A 149 -1.19 -18.61 3.87
CA ASN A 149 -0.06 -18.05 4.59
C ASN A 149 1.29 -18.77 4.45
N SER A 150 2.32 -17.92 4.39
CA SER A 150 3.76 -18.16 4.52
C SER A 150 4.54 -18.35 3.22
N LYS A 151 5.44 -17.39 2.99
CA LYS A 151 6.51 -17.34 1.97
C LYS A 151 6.11 -16.89 0.56
N VAL A 152 5.70 -15.63 0.46
CA VAL A 152 6.22 -14.78 -0.62
C VAL A 152 6.97 -13.65 0.06
N GLN A 153 8.26 -13.88 0.29
CA GLN A 153 9.16 -12.80 0.70
C GLN A 153 9.33 -11.92 -0.54
N GLY A 154 8.72 -10.74 -0.53
CA GLY A 154 8.83 -9.80 -1.64
C GLY A 154 10.31 -9.50 -1.91
N PRO A 155 10.77 -9.53 -3.17
CA PRO A 155 12.18 -9.38 -3.50
C PRO A 155 12.52 -7.88 -3.57
N TYR A 156 12.68 -7.25 -2.41
CA TYR A 156 13.37 -5.97 -2.33
C TYR A 156 14.66 -6.17 -1.55
N GLN A 157 15.77 -6.25 -2.30
CA GLN A 157 17.12 -6.10 -1.76
C GLN A 157 17.19 -4.80 -0.95
N SER A 158 17.65 -4.95 0.29
CA SER A 158 18.20 -3.94 1.21
C SER A 158 18.10 -2.51 0.69
N CYS A 159 17.35 -1.65 1.39
CA CYS A 159 17.60 -0.23 1.31
C CYS A 159 19.12 -0.04 1.49
N GLY A 160 19.80 0.48 0.46
CA GLY A 160 21.25 0.57 0.42
C GLY A 160 21.80 1.34 1.63
N GLU A 161 23.04 0.98 1.99
CA GLU A 161 23.88 1.69 2.97
C GLU A 161 24.00 3.18 2.67
#